data_AF-A0A1E5P149-F1
#
_entry.id   AF-A0A1E5P149-F1
#
_cell.length_a   1.000
_cell.length_b   1.000
_cell.length_c   1.000
_cell.angle_alpha   90.00
_cell.angle_beta   90.00
_cell.angle_gamma   90.00
#
_symmetry.space_group_name_H-M   'P 1'
#
loop_
_entity.id
_entity.type
_entity.pdbx_description
1 polymer ?
#
loop_
_entity_poly.entity_id
_entity_poly.type
_entity_poly.pdbx_seq_one_letter_code
_entity_poly.pdbx_strand_id
1 'polypeptide(L)'
;MTAKGITAKGYHYYRRIIATGDGAQGSEPTVSSTVPGVPHGIWHGLAARALGLEGVVTEPQMRALSGLGKCIRTRRRSRPGSWALGASLRQAVKAAKLGPAVPRLSERSPLDQSIEQVLQEAAEQLCRPLTKAETGQLRHRTAALAFAAEYHRAPADGAELGRYLTARTGPQRRGRTGYDLTFASQELSLLFALGDPDTRRIVLGVLVQARSETVSWLDHPGFVIPA
;
A
#
# COMPACT_ATOMS: atom_id res chain seq x y z
N MET A 1 -16.97 -5.23 1.91
CA MET A 1 -15.79 -4.33 2.01
C MET A 1 -14.81 -4.93 3.00
N THR A 2 -13.53 -4.98 2.68
CA THR A 2 -12.47 -5.35 3.63
C THR A 2 -11.54 -4.17 3.87
N ALA A 3 -11.00 -4.04 5.08
CA ALA A 3 -10.08 -2.98 5.46
C ALA A 3 -8.72 -3.57 5.85
N LYS A 4 -7.65 -3.13 5.20
CA LYS A 4 -6.28 -3.55 5.49
C LYS A 4 -5.42 -2.34 5.88
N GLY A 5 -4.73 -2.43 7.00
CA GLY A 5 -3.79 -1.37 7.41
C GLY A 5 -2.61 -1.27 6.45
N ILE A 6 -2.32 -0.06 5.98
CA ILE A 6 -1.15 0.25 5.15
C ILE A 6 0.00 0.70 6.06
N THR A 7 1.21 0.26 5.72
CA THR A 7 2.45 0.67 6.39
C THR A 7 3.34 1.36 5.37
N ALA A 8 4.34 2.12 5.85
CA ALA A 8 5.30 2.82 4.98
C ALA A 8 5.95 1.90 3.93
N LYS A 9 6.25 0.64 4.28
CA LYS A 9 6.81 -0.37 3.36
C LYS A 9 5.85 -0.80 2.24
N GLY A 10 4.54 -0.75 2.47
CA GLY A 10 3.52 -1.06 1.46
C GLY A 10 3.52 -0.08 0.28
N TYR A 11 4.24 1.05 0.39
CA TYR A 11 4.35 2.07 -0.64
C TYR A 11 4.73 1.53 -2.02
N HIS A 12 5.67 0.58 -2.12
CA HIS A 12 6.12 0.09 -3.44
C HIS A 12 5.00 -0.62 -4.21
N TYR A 13 4.20 -1.43 -3.51
CA TYR A 13 3.02 -2.10 -4.07
C TYR A 13 1.98 -1.07 -4.52
N TYR A 14 1.60 -0.15 -3.62
CA TYR A 14 0.58 0.84 -3.92
C TYR A 14 1.02 1.87 -4.96
N ARG A 15 2.30 2.23 -5.03
CA ARG A 15 2.84 3.09 -6.09
C ARG A 15 2.62 2.45 -7.46
N ARG A 16 2.99 1.18 -7.61
CA ARG A 16 2.87 0.46 -8.88
C ARG A 16 1.41 0.40 -9.35
N ILE A 17 0.49 0.07 -8.44
CA ILE A 17 -0.92 -0.13 -8.81
C ILE A 17 -1.68 1.19 -8.95
N ILE A 18 -1.44 2.17 -8.06
CA ILE A 18 -2.22 3.41 -7.99
C ILE A 18 -1.61 4.50 -8.87
N ALA A 19 -0.30 4.75 -8.78
CA ALA A 19 0.32 5.87 -9.48
C ALA A 19 0.80 5.47 -10.88
N THR A 20 1.39 4.29 -11.04
CA THR A 20 1.94 3.85 -12.33
C THR A 20 0.89 3.19 -13.23
N GLY A 21 -0.14 2.55 -12.65
CA GLY A 21 -1.04 1.66 -13.39
C GLY A 21 -0.33 0.36 -13.78
N ASP A 22 -1.03 -0.76 -13.82
CA ASP A 22 -0.43 -2.07 -14.15
C ASP A 22 -0.73 -2.55 -15.58
N GLY A 23 -1.29 -1.67 -16.42
CA GLY A 23 -1.45 -1.90 -17.85
C GLY A 23 -0.13 -2.29 -18.49
N ALA A 24 0.01 -3.57 -18.83
CA ALA A 24 1.13 -4.03 -19.64
C ALA A 24 1.12 -3.21 -20.93
N GLN A 25 2.19 -2.46 -21.19
CA GLN A 25 2.36 -1.80 -22.48
C GLN A 25 2.19 -2.86 -23.57
N GLY A 26 1.12 -2.74 -24.39
CA GLY A 26 0.80 -3.69 -25.45
C GLY A 26 -0.31 -4.72 -25.17
N SER A 27 -1.09 -4.60 -24.08
CA SER A 27 -2.32 -5.40 -23.90
C SER A 27 -3.52 -4.77 -24.62
N GLU A 28 -4.52 -5.56 -25.04
CA GLU A 28 -5.72 -5.03 -25.71
C GLU A 28 -6.67 -4.35 -24.70
N PRO A 29 -7.39 -3.29 -25.11
CA PRO A 29 -8.46 -2.71 -24.32
C PRO A 29 -9.47 -3.78 -23.88
N THR A 30 -9.91 -3.74 -22.64
CA THR A 30 -10.97 -4.64 -22.17
C THR A 30 -12.33 -4.01 -22.40
N VAL A 31 -13.39 -4.82 -22.37
CA VAL A 31 -14.79 -4.37 -22.50
C VAL A 31 -15.16 -3.27 -21.47
N SER A 32 -14.38 -3.13 -20.39
CA SER A 32 -14.56 -2.15 -19.33
C SER A 32 -13.63 -0.93 -19.38
N SER A 33 -12.56 -0.95 -20.17
CA SER A 33 -11.58 0.13 -20.21
C SER A 33 -10.89 0.26 -21.57
N THR A 34 -10.83 1.49 -22.07
CA THR A 34 -10.01 1.83 -23.26
C THR A 34 -8.51 1.79 -22.97
N VAL A 35 -8.13 1.73 -21.69
CA VAL A 35 -6.75 1.57 -21.22
C VAL A 35 -6.58 0.12 -20.73
N PRO A 36 -5.61 -0.63 -21.27
CA PRO A 36 -5.31 -1.98 -20.80
C PRO A 36 -4.86 -1.99 -19.33
N GLY A 37 -5.27 -3.01 -18.57
CA GLY A 37 -4.94 -3.17 -17.14
C GLY A 37 -5.74 -2.29 -16.18
N VAL A 38 -5.27 -2.20 -14.94
CA VAL A 38 -5.84 -1.39 -13.86
C VAL A 38 -5.51 0.09 -14.13
N PRO A 39 -6.53 0.96 -14.28
CA PRO A 39 -6.31 2.37 -14.51
C PRO A 39 -5.67 3.03 -13.28
N HIS A 40 -5.02 4.17 -13.50
CA HIS A 40 -4.45 4.95 -12.40
C HIS A 40 -5.52 5.30 -11.35
N GLY A 41 -5.09 5.37 -10.09
CA GLY A 41 -5.93 5.84 -9.01
C GLY A 41 -6.31 7.30 -9.19
N ILE A 42 -7.49 7.66 -8.69
CA ILE A 42 -8.05 9.00 -8.76
C ILE A 42 -8.29 9.52 -7.34
N TRP A 43 -7.96 10.78 -7.10
CA TRP A 43 -8.26 11.49 -5.86
C TRP A 43 -9.77 11.57 -5.63
N HIS A 44 -10.21 11.28 -4.41
CA HIS A 44 -11.62 11.31 -4.03
C HIS A 44 -11.79 11.73 -2.56
N GLY A 45 -13.00 12.13 -2.19
CA GLY A 45 -13.37 12.50 -0.82
C GLY A 45 -13.18 13.98 -0.48
N LEU A 46 -13.71 14.38 0.68
CA LEU A 46 -13.65 15.76 1.20
C LEU A 46 -12.21 16.18 1.53
N ALA A 47 -11.43 15.28 2.14
CA ALA A 47 -10.05 15.57 2.52
C ALA A 47 -9.15 15.88 1.31
N ALA A 48 -9.32 15.12 0.21
CA ALA A 48 -8.59 15.39 -1.04
C ALA A 48 -8.94 16.77 -1.60
N ARG A 49 -10.25 17.12 -1.65
CA ARG A 49 -10.72 18.43 -2.10
C ARG A 49 -10.20 19.57 -1.23
N ALA A 50 -10.24 19.43 0.09
CA ALA A 50 -9.70 20.42 1.03
C ALA A 50 -8.19 20.64 0.84
N LEU A 51 -7.46 19.61 0.43
CA LEU A 51 -6.04 19.68 0.11
C LEU A 51 -5.76 20.17 -1.32
N GLY A 52 -6.78 20.36 -2.16
CA GLY A 52 -6.65 20.72 -3.56
C GLY A 52 -6.08 19.59 -4.41
N LEU A 53 -6.35 18.34 -4.05
CA LEU A 53 -5.96 17.14 -4.78
C LEU A 53 -7.15 16.65 -5.61
N GLU A 54 -6.95 16.60 -6.93
CA GLU A 54 -7.96 16.20 -7.90
C GLU A 54 -7.31 15.36 -9.01
N GLY A 55 -8.11 14.57 -9.71
CA GLY A 55 -7.65 13.78 -10.85
C GLY A 55 -6.72 12.63 -10.46
N VAL A 56 -5.82 12.27 -11.39
CA VAL A 56 -4.93 11.12 -11.24
C VAL A 56 -3.93 11.30 -10.10
N VAL A 57 -3.77 10.24 -9.31
CA VAL A 57 -2.77 10.14 -8.24
C VAL A 57 -1.38 9.97 -8.85
N THR A 58 -0.45 10.88 -8.55
CA THR A 58 0.92 10.85 -9.08
C THR A 58 1.91 10.15 -8.14
N GLU A 59 3.02 9.64 -8.66
CA GLU A 59 4.07 9.03 -7.83
C GLU A 59 4.62 9.97 -6.74
N PRO A 60 4.90 11.26 -7.00
CA PRO A 60 5.33 12.18 -5.96
C PRO A 60 4.30 12.36 -4.84
N GLN A 61 3.01 12.40 -5.19
CA GLN A 61 1.93 12.50 -4.20
C GLN A 61 1.83 11.21 -3.36
N MET A 62 1.92 10.03 -4.00
CA MET A 62 1.98 8.74 -3.28
C MET A 62 3.17 8.65 -2.33
N ARG A 63 4.32 9.18 -2.73
CA ARG A 63 5.52 9.22 -1.87
C ARG A 63 5.34 10.15 -0.68
N ALA A 64 4.58 11.23 -0.82
CA ALA A 64 4.28 12.11 0.30
C ALA A 64 3.39 11.42 1.36
N LEU A 65 2.50 10.51 0.93
CA LEU A 65 1.62 9.73 1.80
C LEU A 65 2.28 8.57 2.56
N SER A 66 3.48 8.14 2.18
CA SER A 66 4.11 6.93 2.73
C SER A 66 4.61 7.05 4.19
N GLY A 67 4.12 8.02 4.96
CA GLY A 67 4.47 8.22 6.36
C GLY A 67 5.60 9.21 6.60
N LEU A 68 6.07 9.92 5.57
CA LEU A 68 7.13 10.92 5.67
C LEU A 68 6.68 12.24 6.35
N GLY A 69 5.39 12.41 6.62
CA GLY A 69 4.82 13.65 7.17
C GLY A 69 4.94 14.85 6.23
N LYS A 70 5.14 14.60 4.92
CA LYS A 70 5.36 15.62 3.89
C LYS A 70 4.04 16.09 3.29
N CYS A 71 4.01 17.36 2.90
CA CYS A 71 2.88 17.95 2.21
C CYS A 71 2.72 17.29 0.85
N ILE A 72 1.52 16.78 0.62
CA ILE A 72 1.12 16.09 -0.60
C ILE A 72 0.77 17.06 -1.73
N ARG A 73 0.61 18.36 -1.43
CA ARG A 73 0.31 19.36 -2.46
C ARG A 73 1.43 19.41 -3.47
N THR A 74 1.12 19.06 -4.72
CA THR A 74 1.94 19.43 -5.86
C THR A 74 1.90 20.95 -5.96
N ARG A 75 3.07 21.56 -6.14
CA ARG A 75 3.27 23.00 -6.08
C ARG A 75 2.44 23.71 -7.17
N ARG A 76 1.19 24.12 -6.88
CA ARG A 76 0.51 25.30 -7.49
C ARG A 76 -0.89 25.58 -6.91
N ARG A 77 -0.89 26.40 -5.86
CA ARG A 77 -1.62 27.69 -5.79
C ARG A 77 -0.97 28.46 -4.65
N SER A 78 0.30 28.82 -4.86
CA SER A 78 0.77 30.07 -4.29
C SER A 78 -0.11 31.15 -4.90
N ARG A 79 -0.90 31.84 -4.07
CA ARG A 79 -1.29 33.22 -4.38
C ARG A 79 -0.03 33.92 -4.92
N PRO A 80 -0.07 34.61 -6.08
CA PRO A 80 1.11 35.32 -6.55
C PRO A 80 1.54 36.30 -5.45
N GLY A 81 2.73 36.13 -4.89
CA GLY A 81 3.28 37.04 -3.87
C GLY A 81 3.89 36.48 -2.59
N SER A 82 4.27 35.20 -2.46
CA SER A 82 5.17 34.80 -1.34
C SER A 82 6.06 33.58 -1.63
N TRP A 83 6.88 33.67 -2.66
CA TRP A 83 8.24 33.15 -2.50
C TRP A 83 9.03 34.29 -1.89
N ALA A 84 9.15 34.32 -0.56
CA ALA A 84 10.18 35.16 0.04
C ALA A 84 11.51 34.62 -0.46
N LEU A 85 12.11 35.32 -1.43
CA LEU A 85 13.53 35.24 -1.75
C LEU A 85 14.28 35.25 -0.41
N GLY A 86 14.79 34.10 0.03
CA GLY A 86 15.47 33.94 1.33
C GLY A 86 14.87 32.93 2.31
N ALA A 87 13.78 32.22 1.98
CA ALA A 87 13.26 31.18 2.88
C ALA A 87 14.27 30.02 3.07
N SER A 88 14.70 29.80 4.31
CA SER A 88 15.61 28.69 4.66
C SER A 88 14.94 27.32 4.46
N LEU A 89 15.74 26.28 4.18
CA LEU A 89 15.25 24.89 4.02
C LEU A 89 14.36 24.43 5.19
N ARG A 90 14.65 24.90 6.43
CA ARG A 90 13.85 24.59 7.62
C ARG A 90 12.45 25.19 7.57
N GLN A 91 12.30 26.43 7.08
CA GLN A 91 10.99 27.09 6.95
C GLN A 91 10.15 26.43 5.85
N ALA A 92 10.78 26.04 4.74
CA ALA A 92 10.13 25.29 3.67
C ALA A 92 9.62 23.92 4.16
N VAL A 93 10.43 23.19 4.94
CA VAL A 93 10.03 21.90 5.54
C VAL A 93 8.89 22.07 6.55
N LYS A 94 8.90 23.13 7.35
CA LYS A 94 7.82 23.42 8.33
C LYS A 94 6.49 23.74 7.64
N ALA A 95 6.51 24.57 6.59
CA ALA A 95 5.33 24.91 5.81
C ALA A 95 4.77 23.70 5.02
N ALA A 96 5.64 22.73 4.71
CA ALA A 96 5.29 21.50 4.03
C ALA A 96 4.89 20.35 4.99
N LYS A 97 4.57 20.61 6.26
CA LYS A 97 4.24 19.55 7.23
C LYS A 97 2.72 19.46 7.40
N LEU A 98 2.13 18.29 7.13
CA LEU A 98 0.68 18.04 7.31
C LEU A 98 0.33 17.54 8.72
N GLY A 99 1.32 17.09 9.49
CA GLY A 99 1.14 16.51 10.80
C GLY A 99 2.45 15.92 11.32
N PRO A 100 2.45 15.34 12.54
CA PRO A 100 3.61 14.59 13.03
C PRO A 100 3.95 13.44 12.07
N ALA A 101 5.23 13.20 11.85
CA ALA A 101 5.66 12.00 11.14
C ALA A 101 5.22 10.78 11.95
N VAL A 102 4.82 9.71 11.26
CA VAL A 102 4.47 8.46 11.93
C VAL A 102 5.71 8.02 12.72
N PRO A 103 5.60 7.75 14.04
CA PRO A 103 6.74 7.34 14.84
C PRO A 103 7.34 6.09 14.21
N ARG A 104 8.67 6.05 14.12
CA ARG A 104 9.41 4.84 13.73
C ARG A 104 9.30 3.82 14.85
N LEU A 105 8.16 3.15 14.91
CA LEU A 105 7.99 1.95 15.71
C LEU A 105 8.78 0.84 15.01
N SER A 106 9.60 0.09 15.73
CA SER A 106 10.46 -0.98 15.21
C SER A 106 9.66 -1.86 14.24
N GLU A 107 9.83 -1.71 12.92
CA GLU A 107 8.80 -2.17 11.98
C GLU A 107 8.76 -3.69 11.80
N ARG A 108 9.92 -4.33 12.01
CA ARG A 108 10.19 -5.77 11.91
C ARG A 108 11.46 -6.10 12.69
N SER A 109 11.53 -7.29 13.29
CA SER A 109 12.81 -7.77 13.80
C SER A 109 13.83 -7.91 12.65
N PRO A 110 15.14 -7.85 12.92
CA PRO A 110 16.16 -8.09 11.89
C PRO A 110 15.95 -9.40 11.12
N LEU A 111 15.48 -10.44 11.81
CA LEU A 111 15.16 -11.74 11.21
C LEU A 111 13.92 -11.67 10.29
N ASP A 112 12.88 -10.93 10.68
CA ASP A 112 11.70 -10.70 9.82
C ASP A 112 12.06 -9.95 8.52
N GLN A 113 13.06 -9.08 8.58
CA GLN A 113 13.53 -8.32 7.42
C GLN A 113 14.32 -9.22 6.45
N SER A 114 15.24 -10.04 6.97
CA SER A 114 16.01 -10.95 6.13
C SER A 114 15.14 -12.02 5.48
N ILE A 115 14.14 -12.56 6.21
CA ILE A 115 13.19 -13.53 5.64
C ILE A 115 12.41 -12.91 4.48
N GLU A 116 11.88 -11.71 4.64
CA GLU A 116 11.11 -11.05 3.57
C GLU A 116 11.96 -10.77 2.34
N GLN A 117 13.18 -10.27 2.53
CA GLN A 117 14.09 -9.99 1.43
C GLN A 117 14.37 -11.25 0.60
N VAL A 118 14.70 -12.37 1.25
CA VAL A 118 14.96 -13.64 0.57
C VAL A 118 13.71 -14.15 -0.17
N LEU A 119 12.52 -14.01 0.41
CA LEU A 119 11.28 -14.42 -0.26
C LEU A 119 10.98 -13.55 -1.49
N GLN A 120 11.22 -12.24 -1.40
CA GLN A 120 11.03 -11.32 -2.51
C GLN A 120 12.01 -11.62 -3.65
N GLU A 121 13.30 -11.74 -3.35
CA GLU A 121 14.35 -12.06 -4.33
C GLU A 121 14.05 -13.38 -5.04
N ALA A 122 13.61 -14.41 -4.30
CA ALA A 122 13.26 -15.70 -4.90
C ALA A 122 12.02 -15.62 -5.80
N ALA A 123 10.99 -14.87 -5.41
CA ALA A 123 9.79 -14.67 -6.24
C ALA A 123 10.12 -13.89 -7.52
N GLU A 124 10.99 -12.88 -7.43
CA GLU A 124 11.46 -12.08 -8.57
C GLU A 124 12.29 -12.94 -9.53
N GLN A 125 13.21 -13.76 -9.01
CA GLN A 125 14.02 -14.68 -9.84
C GLN A 125 13.18 -15.72 -10.57
N LEU A 126 12.13 -16.23 -9.93
CA LEU A 126 11.23 -17.22 -10.53
C LEU A 126 10.16 -16.59 -11.43
N CYS A 127 10.04 -15.26 -11.42
CA CYS A 127 8.96 -14.53 -12.11
C CYS A 127 7.56 -15.05 -11.79
N ARG A 128 7.36 -15.66 -10.61
CA ARG A 128 6.08 -16.20 -10.14
C ARG A 128 5.97 -16.16 -8.62
N PRO A 129 4.76 -16.21 -8.05
CA PRO A 129 4.58 -16.39 -6.62
C PRO A 129 5.21 -17.70 -6.12
N LEU A 130 5.75 -17.66 -4.89
CA LEU A 130 6.23 -18.85 -4.19
C LEU A 130 5.06 -19.68 -3.66
N THR A 131 5.21 -20.99 -3.70
CA THR A 131 4.29 -21.92 -3.05
C THR A 131 4.45 -21.86 -1.52
N LYS A 132 3.49 -22.42 -0.79
CA LYS A 132 3.55 -22.49 0.68
C LYS A 132 4.76 -23.31 1.16
N ALA A 133 5.11 -24.38 0.44
CA ALA A 133 6.26 -25.21 0.75
C ALA A 133 7.60 -24.46 0.54
N GLU A 134 7.75 -23.79 -0.61
CA GLU A 134 8.94 -22.97 -0.91
C GLU A 134 9.12 -21.84 0.10
N THR A 135 8.03 -21.14 0.43
CA THR A 135 8.02 -20.09 1.44
C THR A 135 8.46 -20.64 2.81
N GLY A 136 7.94 -21.81 3.20
CA GLY A 136 8.31 -22.48 4.43
C GLY A 136 9.79 -22.85 4.48
N GLN A 137 10.33 -23.42 3.39
CA GLN A 137 11.74 -23.81 3.31
C GLN A 137 12.68 -22.60 3.39
N LEU A 138 12.42 -21.55 2.61
CA LEU A 138 13.24 -20.33 2.63
C LEU A 138 13.20 -19.66 4.00
N ARG A 139 12.03 -19.61 4.64
CA ARG A 139 11.90 -19.08 6.00
C ARG A 139 12.75 -19.85 7.01
N HIS A 140 12.70 -21.18 7.01
CA HIS A 140 13.51 -22.00 7.92
C HIS A 140 15.00 -21.89 7.62
N ARG A 141 15.39 -21.87 6.34
CA ARG A 141 16.79 -21.70 5.93
C ARG A 141 17.36 -20.38 6.42
N THR A 142 16.66 -19.27 6.19
CA THR A 142 17.09 -17.93 6.65
C THR A 142 17.16 -17.87 8.17
N ALA A 143 16.21 -18.51 8.87
CA ALA A 143 16.24 -18.60 10.32
C ALA A 143 17.43 -19.41 10.85
N ALA A 144 17.76 -20.53 10.21
CA ALA A 144 18.90 -21.37 10.60
C ALA A 144 20.24 -20.64 10.42
N LEU A 145 20.37 -19.87 9.33
CA LEU A 145 21.55 -19.02 9.11
C LEU A 145 21.67 -17.94 10.21
N ALA A 146 20.57 -17.29 10.55
CA ALA A 146 20.56 -16.29 11.63
C ALA A 146 20.87 -16.92 12.99
N PHE A 147 20.33 -18.12 13.27
CA PHE A 147 20.62 -18.88 14.49
C PHE A 147 22.12 -19.20 14.58
N ALA A 148 22.71 -19.71 13.50
CA ALA A 148 24.12 -20.06 13.47
C ALA A 148 25.03 -18.83 13.61
N ALA A 149 24.64 -17.69 13.06
CA ALA A 149 25.36 -16.43 13.24
C ALA A 149 25.34 -15.95 14.69
N GLU A 150 24.24 -16.16 15.41
CA GLU A 150 24.08 -15.69 16.80
C GLU A 150 24.63 -16.66 17.85
N TYR A 151 24.38 -17.96 17.70
CA TYR A 151 24.76 -18.98 18.68
C TYR A 151 26.05 -19.72 18.30
N HIS A 152 26.64 -19.40 17.15
CA HIS A 152 27.86 -20.03 16.62
C HIS A 152 27.79 -21.56 16.51
N ARG A 153 26.57 -22.10 16.36
CA ARG A 153 26.29 -23.53 16.17
C ARG A 153 25.02 -23.75 15.37
N ALA A 154 24.82 -24.97 14.87
CA ALA A 154 23.56 -25.38 14.28
C ALA A 154 22.46 -25.55 15.36
N PRO A 155 21.18 -25.35 15.02
CA PRO A 155 20.07 -25.75 15.88
C PRO A 155 20.08 -27.27 16.06
N ALA A 156 19.76 -27.74 17.26
CA ALA A 156 19.74 -29.15 17.63
C ALA A 156 18.61 -29.91 16.92
N ASP A 157 17.45 -29.25 16.77
CA ASP A 157 16.28 -29.80 16.08
C ASP A 157 15.39 -28.69 15.48
N GLY A 158 14.37 -29.11 14.75
CA GLY A 158 13.38 -28.18 14.19
C GLY A 158 12.56 -27.45 15.26
N ALA A 159 12.40 -28.03 16.45
CA ALA A 159 11.66 -27.41 17.55
C ALA A 159 12.42 -26.21 18.15
N GLU A 160 13.74 -26.33 18.31
CA GLU A 160 14.63 -25.25 18.73
C GLU A 160 14.61 -24.12 17.71
N LEU A 161 14.71 -24.45 16.42
CA LEU A 161 14.63 -23.44 15.36
C LEU A 161 13.26 -22.74 15.35
N GLY A 162 12.17 -23.49 15.60
CA GLY A 162 10.83 -22.95 15.74
C GLY A 162 10.65 -22.02 16.94
N ARG A 163 11.25 -22.36 18.10
CA ARG A 163 11.29 -21.48 19.28
C ARG A 163 12.11 -20.22 19.01
N TYR A 164 13.28 -20.35 18.38
CA TYR A 164 14.10 -19.22 17.97
C TYR A 164 13.34 -18.28 17.02
N LEU A 165 12.69 -18.84 16.01
CA LEU A 165 11.77 -18.11 15.14
C LEU A 165 10.73 -17.37 15.99
N THR A 166 9.97 -18.04 16.84
CA THR A 166 8.92 -17.38 17.63
C THR A 166 9.45 -16.29 18.57
N ALA A 167 10.65 -16.47 19.14
CA ALA A 167 11.27 -15.49 20.02
C ALA A 167 11.80 -14.26 19.28
N ARG A 168 12.32 -14.45 18.06
CA ARG A 168 12.91 -13.38 17.24
C ARG A 168 11.97 -12.84 16.17
N THR A 169 10.79 -13.42 16.03
CA THR A 169 9.76 -13.05 15.06
C THR A 169 8.48 -12.81 15.85
N GLY A 170 7.97 -11.59 15.87
CA GLY A 170 6.84 -11.25 16.74
C GLY A 170 6.06 -10.04 16.26
N PRO A 171 4.86 -9.80 16.83
CA PRO A 171 4.03 -8.65 16.49
C PRO A 171 4.73 -7.36 16.90
N GLN A 172 5.51 -6.82 15.98
CA GLN A 172 6.08 -5.51 16.10
C GLN A 172 4.99 -4.47 15.89
N ARG A 173 4.92 -3.45 16.77
CA ARG A 173 3.99 -2.33 16.57
C ARG A 173 4.39 -1.62 15.28
N ARG A 174 3.49 -1.57 14.30
CA ARG A 174 3.73 -0.87 13.04
C ARG A 174 2.97 0.44 13.01
N GLY A 175 3.66 1.51 12.68
CA GLY A 175 3.00 2.77 12.35
C GLY A 175 2.13 2.57 11.11
N ARG A 176 0.81 2.77 11.23
CA ARG A 176 -0.10 2.75 10.09
C ARG A 176 -0.02 4.11 9.39
N THR A 177 0.15 4.09 8.08
CA THR A 177 0.16 5.29 7.23
C THR A 177 -1.19 5.52 6.55
N GLY A 178 -2.08 4.53 6.59
CA GLY A 178 -3.43 4.61 6.03
C GLY A 178 -4.15 3.26 6.09
N TYR A 179 -5.31 3.20 5.42
CA TYR A 179 -6.10 1.99 5.24
C TYR A 179 -6.42 1.78 3.76
N ASP A 180 -6.37 0.53 3.32
CA ASP A 180 -6.83 0.07 2.03
C ASP A 180 -8.23 -0.53 2.21
N LEU A 181 -9.21 0.08 1.54
CA LEU A 181 -10.60 -0.35 1.54
C LEU A 181 -10.90 -1.04 0.21
N THR A 182 -10.97 -2.36 0.23
CA THR A 182 -11.28 -3.16 -0.96
C THR A 182 -12.77 -3.47 -1.03
N PHE A 183 -13.38 -3.13 -2.16
CA PHE A 183 -14.79 -3.37 -2.48
C PHE A 183 -14.87 -4.54 -3.46
N ALA A 184 -15.49 -5.64 -3.04
CA ALA A 184 -15.67 -6.84 -3.86
C ALA A 184 -16.99 -7.52 -3.50
N SER A 185 -17.64 -8.11 -4.51
CA SER A 185 -18.80 -9.01 -4.38
C SER A 185 -18.60 -10.14 -5.37
N GLN A 186 -18.75 -11.38 -4.89
CA GLN A 186 -18.58 -12.57 -5.70
C GLN A 186 -19.66 -12.65 -6.78
N GLU A 187 -20.89 -12.29 -6.44
CA GLU A 187 -22.05 -12.28 -7.33
C GLU A 187 -21.86 -11.30 -8.48
N LEU A 188 -21.43 -10.07 -8.16
CA LEU A 188 -21.13 -9.06 -9.18
C LEU A 188 -19.95 -9.47 -10.06
N SER A 189 -18.93 -10.13 -9.52
CA SER A 189 -17.83 -10.68 -10.32
C SER A 189 -18.31 -11.75 -11.30
N LEU A 190 -19.23 -12.63 -10.88
CA LEU A 190 -19.82 -13.64 -11.76
C LEU A 190 -20.67 -12.99 -12.87
N LEU A 191 -21.51 -12.01 -12.53
CA LEU A 191 -22.31 -11.27 -13.50
C LEU A 191 -21.43 -10.50 -14.50
N PHE A 192 -20.32 -9.92 -14.05
CA PHE A 192 -19.37 -9.26 -14.94
C PHE A 192 -18.69 -10.25 -15.90
N ALA A 193 -18.27 -11.41 -15.38
CA ALA A 193 -17.58 -12.42 -16.18
C ALA A 193 -18.50 -13.01 -17.28
N LEU A 194 -19.71 -13.40 -16.91
CA LEU A 194 -20.64 -14.15 -17.77
C LEU A 194 -21.64 -13.26 -18.52
N GLY A 195 -21.84 -12.02 -18.07
CA GLY A 195 -22.84 -11.12 -18.62
C GLY A 195 -22.48 -10.54 -19.99
N ASP A 196 -23.50 -10.09 -20.70
CA ASP A 196 -23.38 -9.30 -21.92
C ASP A 196 -22.78 -7.90 -21.64
N PRO A 197 -22.45 -7.11 -22.69
CA PRO A 197 -21.88 -5.77 -22.51
C PRO A 197 -22.72 -4.84 -21.63
N ASP A 198 -24.05 -4.90 -21.70
CA ASP A 198 -24.94 -4.06 -20.90
C ASP A 198 -24.91 -4.46 -19.43
N THR A 199 -24.94 -5.76 -19.14
CA THR A 199 -24.81 -6.31 -17.80
C THR A 199 -23.48 -5.90 -17.18
N ARG A 200 -22.37 -6.01 -17.91
CA ARG A 200 -21.05 -5.58 -17.46
C ARG A 200 -21.01 -4.10 -17.12
N ARG A 201 -21.60 -3.26 -17.98
CA ARG A 201 -21.71 -1.80 -17.75
C ARG A 201 -22.50 -1.49 -16.48
N ILE A 202 -23.63 -2.17 -16.25
CA ILE A 202 -24.45 -2.00 -15.05
C ILE A 202 -23.68 -2.42 -13.79
N VAL A 203 -23.03 -3.58 -13.82
CA VAL A 203 -22.23 -4.08 -12.69
C VAL A 203 -21.13 -3.09 -12.30
N LEU A 204 -20.40 -2.55 -13.28
CA LEU A 204 -19.38 -1.52 -13.02
C LEU A 204 -20.00 -0.24 -12.43
N GLY A 205 -21.15 0.19 -12.94
CA GLY A 205 -21.89 1.34 -12.40
C GLY A 205 -22.26 1.16 -10.93
N VAL A 206 -22.79 -0.01 -10.57
CA VAL A 206 -23.14 -0.36 -9.18
C VAL A 206 -21.90 -0.35 -8.28
N LEU A 207 -20.78 -0.93 -8.72
CA LEU A 207 -19.53 -0.93 -7.95
C LEU A 207 -18.99 0.49 -7.72
N VAL A 208 -19.03 1.34 -8.75
CA VAL A 208 -18.62 2.76 -8.65
C VAL A 208 -19.54 3.53 -7.70
N GLN A 209 -20.85 3.32 -7.79
CA GLN A 209 -21.83 3.96 -6.92
C GLN A 209 -21.63 3.55 -5.46
N ALA A 210 -21.57 2.24 -5.18
CA ALA A 210 -21.38 1.72 -3.83
C ALA A 210 -20.09 2.22 -3.18
N ARG A 211 -18.99 2.31 -3.94
CA ARG A 211 -17.73 2.89 -3.48
C ARG A 211 -17.90 4.37 -3.11
N SER A 212 -18.55 5.15 -3.97
CA SER A 212 -18.71 6.60 -3.79
C SER A 212 -19.61 6.92 -2.59
N GLU A 213 -20.70 6.18 -2.42
CA GLU A 213 -21.61 6.28 -1.27
C GLU A 213 -20.89 5.92 0.03
N THR A 214 -20.11 4.82 0.04
CA THR A 214 -19.34 4.41 1.22
C THR A 214 -18.31 5.46 1.62
N VAL A 215 -17.56 6.01 0.66
CA VAL A 215 -16.58 7.08 0.98
C VAL A 215 -17.28 8.33 1.49
N SER A 216 -18.42 8.70 0.90
CA SER A 216 -19.21 9.85 1.37
C SER A 216 -19.73 9.64 2.79
N TRP A 217 -20.12 8.42 3.14
CA TRP A 217 -20.52 8.05 4.50
C TRP A 217 -19.36 8.13 5.49
N LEU A 218 -18.16 7.64 5.11
CA LEU A 218 -16.95 7.74 5.95
C LEU A 218 -16.49 9.18 6.17
N ASP A 219 -16.73 10.05 5.19
CA ASP A 219 -16.42 11.48 5.26
C ASP A 219 -17.44 12.27 6.11
N HIS A 220 -18.55 11.64 6.52
CA HIS A 220 -19.59 12.31 7.31
C HIS A 220 -19.06 12.66 8.72
N PRO A 221 -19.25 13.90 9.20
CA PRO A 221 -18.68 14.36 10.48
C PRO A 221 -19.16 13.59 11.72
N GLY A 222 -20.24 12.83 11.61
CA GLY A 222 -20.73 11.92 12.65
C GLY A 222 -20.05 10.54 12.68
N PHE A 223 -19.21 10.21 11.71
CA PHE A 223 -18.47 8.95 11.68
C PHE A 223 -17.27 9.01 12.62
N VAL A 224 -17.30 8.20 13.69
CA VAL A 224 -16.20 8.05 14.63
C VAL A 224 -15.69 6.62 14.52
N ILE A 225 -14.39 6.45 14.26
CA ILE A 225 -13.75 5.13 14.32
C ILE A 225 -13.74 4.71 15.80
N PRO A 226 -14.42 3.63 16.20
CA PRO A 226 -14.33 3.14 17.57
C PRO A 226 -12.87 2.79 17.88
N ALA A 227 -12.41 3.26 19.03
CA ALA A 227 -11.02 3.12 19.49
C ALA A 227 -10.62 1.66 19.75
#